data_AF-A0AAD9G5Q0-F1
#
_entry.id   AF-A0AAD9G5Q0-F1
#
_cell.length_a   1.000
_cell.length_b   1.000
_cell.length_c   1.000
_cell.angle_alpha   90.00
_cell.angle_beta   90.00
_cell.angle_gamma   90.00
#
_symmetry.space_group_name_H-M   'P 1'
#
loop_
_entity.id
_entity.type
_entity.pdbx_description
1 polymer ?
#
loop_
_entity_poly.entity_id
_entity_poly.type
_entity_poly.pdbx_seq_one_letter_code
_entity_poly.pdbx_strand_id
1 'polypeptide(L)'
;MTLLVKWNRSNSNGSDAKHDAEDVQNVHSLESLIDTTLRFSRDMERAEDMKADIAIFYQIAQVTVRKVRIICLVKKQSYNTTCSTVTPVHLVALVTTFLPDNLPQLMLLVQFLLVSLLQFVALLSWITLLLLGSRVEKGGGATTKTHPNSDFATANASTHQTECKAISSRQMFEGKGRKKRMCVVCRFEGRYPTEVTDYCRTHSVCLCKLVHGDANTPFTCPESTWTCWEKFHRFYLPNGLFSAKGNLQRSSRLATLWAQHRCDTSDDTLVPSNEK
;
A
#
# COMPACT_ATOMS: atom_id res chain seq x y z
N MET A 1 -25.71 13.05 28.40
CA MET A 1 -27.07 13.64 28.26
C MET A 1 -27.88 12.71 27.38
N THR A 2 -28.70 11.86 28.01
CA THR A 2 -29.43 10.77 27.36
C THR A 2 -30.85 11.27 27.09
N LEU A 3 -31.17 11.62 25.84
CA LEU A 3 -32.54 11.97 25.45
C LEU A 3 -33.26 10.70 25.00
N LEU A 4 -34.16 10.24 25.87
CA LEU A 4 -35.10 9.14 25.67
C LEU A 4 -36.26 9.67 24.82
N VAL A 5 -36.28 9.36 23.53
CA VAL A 5 -37.40 9.69 22.63
C VAL A 5 -38.49 8.64 22.82
N LYS A 6 -39.58 9.04 23.47
CA LYS A 6 -40.78 8.22 23.70
C LYS A 6 -41.64 8.28 22.44
N TRP A 7 -41.69 7.19 21.68
CA TRP A 7 -42.53 7.08 20.48
C TRP A 7 -43.94 6.65 20.87
N ASN A 8 -44.93 7.49 20.58
CA ASN A 8 -46.34 7.26 20.90
C ASN A 8 -47.03 6.67 19.67
N ARG A 9 -47.51 5.42 19.77
CA ARG A 9 -48.13 4.68 18.67
C ARG A 9 -49.64 4.88 18.71
N SER A 10 -50.14 5.87 17.96
CA SER A 10 -51.57 6.05 17.75
C SER A 10 -52.07 5.12 16.64
N ASN A 11 -53.14 4.39 16.95
CA ASN A 11 -53.77 3.40 16.10
C ASN A 11 -54.89 4.08 15.29
N SER A 12 -54.75 4.17 13.96
CA SER A 12 -55.81 4.59 13.05
C SER A 12 -55.96 3.60 11.91
N ASN A 13 -57.06 2.84 11.97
CA ASN A 13 -57.58 2.07 10.85
C ASN A 13 -58.15 3.05 9.81
N GLY A 14 -57.73 2.92 8.55
CA GLY A 14 -58.33 3.69 7.46
C GLY A 14 -57.45 3.72 6.22
N SER A 15 -57.76 2.81 5.29
CA SER A 15 -57.46 2.85 3.85
C SER A 15 -56.86 4.15 3.29
N ASP A 16 -55.58 4.12 2.91
CA ASP A 16 -55.00 4.80 1.73
C ASP A 16 -53.52 4.41 1.53
N ALA A 17 -53.29 3.29 0.84
CA ALA A 17 -51.99 2.64 0.68
C ALA A 17 -51.09 3.27 -0.41
N LYS A 18 -50.94 4.60 -0.44
CA LYS A 18 -50.13 5.27 -1.47
C LYS A 18 -49.17 6.37 -1.00
N HIS A 19 -49.09 6.68 0.30
CA HIS A 19 -48.20 7.73 0.81
C HIS A 19 -47.00 7.26 1.64
N ASP A 20 -46.86 5.97 1.96
CA ASP A 20 -45.82 5.48 2.88
C ASP A 20 -44.47 5.12 2.22
N ALA A 21 -44.30 5.36 0.92
CA ALA A 21 -43.08 5.01 0.20
C ALA A 21 -42.01 6.13 0.19
N GLU A 22 -42.39 7.39 0.44
CA GLU A 22 -41.42 8.51 0.42
C GLU A 22 -40.67 8.68 1.75
N ASP A 23 -41.28 8.34 2.89
CA ASP A 23 -40.64 8.51 4.20
C ASP A 23 -39.51 7.52 4.49
N VAL A 24 -39.56 6.31 3.90
CA VAL A 24 -38.47 5.31 4.05
C VAL A 24 -37.21 5.72 3.28
N GLN A 25 -37.37 6.47 2.18
CA GLN A 25 -36.25 6.96 1.36
C GLN A 25 -35.43 8.03 2.11
N ASN A 26 -36.09 8.87 2.90
CA ASN A 26 -35.43 9.95 3.66
C ASN A 26 -34.60 9.43 4.85
N VAL A 27 -35.06 8.37 5.52
CA VAL A 27 -34.32 7.77 6.66
C VAL A 27 -33.01 7.13 6.18
N HIS A 28 -33.03 6.44 5.04
CA HIS A 28 -31.84 5.79 4.49
C HIS A 28 -30.78 6.79 3.99
N SER A 29 -31.23 7.97 3.53
CA SER A 29 -30.37 9.09 3.16
C SER A 29 -29.66 9.70 4.38
N LEU A 30 -30.38 9.80 5.51
CA LEU A 30 -29.84 10.34 6.75
C LEU A 30 -28.75 9.43 7.36
N GLU A 31 -28.95 8.11 7.35
CA GLU A 31 -27.96 7.15 7.87
C GLU A 31 -26.66 7.15 7.05
N SER A 32 -26.77 7.31 5.72
CA SER A 32 -25.62 7.48 4.82
C SER A 32 -24.85 8.79 5.12
N LEU A 33 -25.57 9.87 5.42
CA LEU A 33 -24.96 11.16 5.76
C LEU A 33 -24.20 11.07 7.11
N ILE A 34 -24.78 10.36 8.08
CA ILE A 34 -24.17 10.12 9.39
C ILE A 34 -22.90 9.26 9.25
N ASP A 35 -22.94 8.17 8.47
CA ASP A 35 -21.75 7.32 8.27
C ASP A 35 -20.63 8.07 7.53
N THR A 36 -20.98 8.91 6.56
CA THR A 36 -20.02 9.76 5.84
C THR A 36 -19.37 10.78 6.79
N THR A 37 -20.17 11.44 7.63
CA THR A 37 -19.68 12.41 8.62
C THR A 37 -18.75 11.76 9.65
N LEU A 38 -19.09 10.56 10.13
CA LEU A 38 -18.26 9.81 11.08
C LEU A 38 -16.94 9.32 10.47
N ARG A 39 -16.90 9.04 9.16
CA ARG A 39 -15.65 8.74 8.44
C ARG A 39 -14.75 9.98 8.35
N PHE A 40 -15.32 11.13 7.99
CA PHE A 40 -14.58 12.40 7.95
C PHE A 40 -14.00 12.80 9.31
N SER A 41 -14.76 12.64 10.40
CA SER A 41 -14.23 12.91 11.75
C SER A 41 -13.06 12.00 12.13
N ARG A 42 -13.13 10.71 11.78
CA ARG A 42 -12.05 9.73 12.08
C ARG A 42 -10.79 9.96 11.26
N ASP A 43 -10.95 10.45 10.02
CA ASP A 43 -9.82 10.79 9.17
C ASP A 43 -9.19 12.13 9.55
N MET A 44 -9.96 13.10 10.09
CA MET A 44 -9.40 14.30 10.72
C MET A 44 -8.62 13.98 12.00
N GLU A 45 -9.09 13.05 12.83
CA GLU A 45 -8.40 12.65 14.07
C GLU A 45 -7.05 11.98 13.77
N ARG A 46 -6.93 11.21 12.67
CA ARG A 46 -5.64 10.72 12.18
C ARG A 46 -4.72 11.83 11.63
N ALA A 47 -5.29 12.91 11.09
CA ALA A 47 -4.51 14.03 10.59
C ALA A 47 -3.92 14.86 11.75
N GLU A 48 -4.59 14.92 12.90
CA GLU A 48 -4.06 15.54 14.13
C GLU A 48 -2.88 14.75 14.71
N ASP A 49 -2.95 13.41 14.72
CA ASP A 49 -1.83 12.56 15.14
C ASP A 49 -0.59 12.73 14.23
N MET A 50 -0.78 12.93 12.93
CA MET A 50 0.33 13.23 12.01
C MET A 50 1.01 14.58 12.29
N LYS A 51 0.31 15.57 12.86
CA LYS A 51 0.92 16.86 13.22
C LYS A 51 1.90 16.70 14.39
N ALA A 52 1.59 15.82 15.34
CA ALA A 52 2.48 15.53 16.47
C ALA A 52 3.79 14.85 15.99
N ASP A 53 3.68 13.90 15.07
CA ASP A 53 4.86 13.25 14.48
C ASP A 53 5.72 14.23 13.67
N ILE A 54 5.10 15.10 12.86
CA ILE A 54 5.82 16.14 12.10
C ILE A 54 6.53 17.13 13.04
N ALA A 55 5.90 17.52 14.15
CA ALA A 55 6.53 18.39 15.15
C ALA A 55 7.77 17.74 15.79
N ILE A 56 7.71 16.44 16.09
CA ILE A 56 8.85 15.66 16.60
C ILE A 56 9.98 15.63 15.58
N PHE A 57 9.69 15.35 14.31
CA PHE A 57 10.70 15.39 13.24
C PHE A 57 11.36 16.77 13.09
N TYR A 58 10.58 17.84 13.19
CA TYR A 58 11.09 19.22 13.11
C TYR A 58 12.02 19.56 14.28
N GLN A 59 11.69 19.14 15.51
CA GLN A 59 12.56 19.33 16.67
C GLN A 59 13.89 18.56 16.54
N ILE A 60 13.84 17.31 16.06
CA ILE A 60 15.04 16.50 15.80
C ILE A 60 15.93 17.17 14.73
N ALA A 61 15.32 17.70 13.66
CA ALA A 61 16.03 18.41 12.61
C ALA A 61 16.72 19.68 13.15
N GLN A 62 16.05 20.48 13.98
CA GLN A 62 16.63 21.69 14.58
C GLN A 62 17.82 21.39 15.50
N VAL A 63 17.73 20.34 16.32
CA VAL A 63 18.85 19.91 17.19
C VAL A 63 20.04 19.48 16.35
N THR A 64 19.80 18.76 15.24
CA THR A 64 20.85 18.29 14.34
C THR A 64 21.55 19.47 13.65
N VAL A 65 20.80 20.44 13.13
CA VAL A 65 21.37 21.65 12.50
C VAL A 65 22.18 22.48 13.50
N ARG A 66 21.72 22.64 14.74
CA ARG A 66 22.49 23.35 15.79
C ARG A 66 23.80 22.63 16.11
N LYS A 67 23.79 21.30 16.22
CA LYS A 67 25.00 20.50 16.45
C LYS A 67 26.00 20.63 15.30
N VAL A 68 25.54 20.54 14.05
CA VAL A 68 26.39 20.72 12.86
C VAL A 68 26.98 22.14 12.82
N ARG A 69 26.19 23.17 13.15
CA ARG A 69 26.66 24.56 13.22
C ARG A 69 27.74 24.75 14.28
N ILE A 70 27.58 24.16 15.48
CA ILE A 70 28.59 24.21 16.54
C ILE A 70 29.89 23.51 16.08
N ILE A 71 29.79 22.33 15.48
CA ILE A 71 30.96 21.60 14.94
C ILE A 71 31.68 22.44 13.87
N CYS A 72 30.94 23.08 12.97
CA CYS A 72 31.50 23.96 11.94
C CYS A 72 32.16 25.22 12.55
N LEU A 73 31.59 25.81 13.60
CA LEU A 73 32.18 26.96 14.28
C LEU A 73 33.47 26.60 15.02
N VAL A 74 33.49 25.45 15.71
CA VAL A 74 34.69 24.91 16.35
C VAL A 74 35.78 24.61 15.33
N LYS A 75 35.43 24.01 14.18
CA LYS A 75 36.38 23.82 13.08
C LYS A 75 36.88 25.14 12.51
N LYS A 76 36.01 26.14 12.29
CA LYS A 76 36.38 27.45 11.76
C LYS A 76 37.37 28.19 12.68
N GLN A 77 37.27 27.99 13.99
CA GLN A 77 38.22 28.54 14.96
C GLN A 77 39.57 27.82 14.94
N SER A 78 39.59 26.52 14.58
CA SER A 78 40.81 25.72 14.42
C SER A 78 41.58 25.98 13.12
N TYR A 79 40.98 26.60 12.09
CA TYR A 79 41.66 26.91 10.82
C TYR A 79 42.45 28.23 10.83
N ASN A 80 42.37 29.03 11.90
CA ASN A 80 43.16 30.25 12.06
C ASN A 80 44.39 30.07 12.97
N THR A 81 44.66 28.85 13.43
CA THR A 81 45.90 28.51 14.15
C THR A 81 46.79 27.72 13.21
N THR A 82 48.01 28.19 13.04
CA THR A 82 49.00 27.69 12.08
C THR A 82 49.20 26.19 12.16
N CYS A 83 49.20 25.58 10.98
CA CYS A 83 49.38 24.17 10.69
C CYS A 83 50.56 23.56 11.46
N SER A 84 50.26 22.66 12.39
CA SER A 84 51.20 21.65 12.86
C SER A 84 50.43 20.34 13.03
N THR A 85 50.92 19.31 12.35
CA THR A 85 50.37 17.95 12.20
C THR A 85 49.58 17.45 13.42
N VAL A 86 48.25 17.48 13.31
CA VAL A 86 47.35 16.87 14.30
C VAL A 86 47.35 15.36 14.06
N THR A 87 48.09 14.63 14.89
CA THR A 87 48.08 13.16 14.88
C THR A 87 46.81 12.63 15.57
N PRO A 88 46.37 11.40 15.28
CA PRO A 88 45.16 10.80 15.88
C PRO A 88 45.17 10.80 17.41
N VAL A 89 46.37 10.84 18.02
CA VAL A 89 46.57 10.88 19.48
C VAL A 89 46.07 12.20 20.08
N HIS A 90 46.19 13.33 19.37
CA HIS A 90 45.67 14.62 19.83
C HIS A 90 44.14 14.69 19.78
N LEU A 91 43.50 13.97 18.85
CA LEU A 91 42.04 13.89 18.75
C LEU A 91 41.44 13.09 19.91
N VAL A 92 42.11 12.01 20.34
CA VAL A 92 41.71 11.24 21.52
C VAL A 92 41.91 12.06 22.80
N ALA A 93 43.03 12.77 22.93
CA ALA A 93 43.30 13.62 24.09
C ALA A 93 42.28 14.77 24.23
N LEU A 94 41.86 15.39 23.12
CA LEU A 94 40.90 16.49 23.11
C LEU A 94 39.45 16.03 23.43
N VAL A 95 39.11 14.79 23.11
CA VAL A 95 37.84 14.16 23.49
C VAL A 95 37.83 13.79 24.99
N THR A 96 38.97 13.38 25.55
CA THR A 96 39.06 13.00 26.97
C THR A 96 39.13 14.19 27.94
N THR A 97 39.60 15.37 27.52
CA THR A 97 39.72 16.54 28.42
C THR A 97 38.46 17.41 28.49
N PHE A 98 37.50 17.23 27.58
CA PHE A 98 36.28 18.06 27.51
C PHE A 98 35.05 17.51 28.26
N LEU A 99 35.11 16.31 28.86
CA LEU A 99 33.96 15.76 29.59
C LEU A 99 34.36 15.00 30.88
N PRO A 100 34.60 15.69 32.00
CA PRO A 100 34.57 15.05 33.31
C PRO A 100 33.14 14.95 33.89
N ASP A 101 32.19 15.81 33.49
CA ASP A 101 30.91 15.94 34.24
C ASP A 101 29.67 15.34 33.57
N ASN A 102 29.80 14.74 32.37
CA ASN A 102 28.65 14.22 31.60
C ASN A 102 28.83 12.76 31.16
N LEU A 103 29.40 11.93 32.04
CA LEU A 103 29.51 10.47 31.86
C LEU A 103 28.23 9.78 31.35
N PRO A 104 27.01 10.09 31.84
CA PRO A 104 25.80 9.43 31.34
C PRO A 104 25.45 9.83 29.91
N GLN A 105 25.75 11.06 29.48
CA GLN A 105 25.49 11.50 28.10
C GLN A 105 26.50 10.88 27.12
N LEU A 106 27.75 10.68 27.56
CA LEU A 106 28.76 9.98 26.76
C LEU A 106 28.38 8.51 26.55
N MET A 107 27.87 7.84 27.59
CA MET A 107 27.38 6.47 27.49
C MET A 107 26.21 6.34 26.51
N LEU A 108 25.27 7.30 26.50
CA LEU A 108 24.18 7.33 25.52
C LEU A 108 24.68 7.56 24.09
N LEU A 109 25.67 8.42 23.90
CA LEU A 109 26.30 8.65 22.60
C LEU A 109 27.03 7.40 22.10
N VAL A 110 27.79 6.73 22.97
CA VAL A 110 28.48 5.48 22.65
C VAL A 110 27.48 4.38 22.32
N GLN A 111 26.38 4.25 23.08
CA GLN A 111 25.30 3.32 22.77
C GLN A 111 24.63 3.63 21.42
N PHE A 112 24.35 4.91 21.15
CA PHE A 112 23.74 5.32 19.89
C PHE A 112 24.64 5.03 18.68
N LEU A 113 25.95 5.27 18.82
CA LEU A 113 26.94 4.94 17.80
C LEU A 113 27.08 3.43 17.60
N LEU A 114 27.05 2.63 18.68
CA LEU A 114 27.06 1.16 18.61
C LEU A 114 25.84 0.61 17.89
N VAL A 115 24.63 1.09 18.22
CA VAL A 115 23.39 0.68 17.56
C VAL A 115 23.41 1.07 16.07
N SER A 116 23.85 2.29 15.77
CA SER A 116 23.98 2.77 14.38
C SER A 116 24.98 1.93 13.58
N LEU A 117 26.12 1.57 14.19
CA LEU A 117 27.13 0.72 13.57
C LEU A 117 26.60 -0.70 13.31
N LEU A 118 25.88 -1.29 14.27
CA LEU A 118 25.24 -2.61 14.12
C LEU A 118 24.21 -2.62 12.98
N GLN A 119 23.39 -1.58 12.89
CA GLN A 119 22.42 -1.42 11.79
C GLN A 119 23.14 -1.30 10.44
N PHE A 120 24.24 -0.56 10.38
CA PHE A 120 25.03 -0.42 9.15
C PHE A 120 25.66 -1.75 8.71
N VAL A 121 26.22 -2.53 9.65
CA VAL A 121 26.78 -3.86 9.37
C VAL A 121 25.68 -4.82 8.88
N ALA A 122 24.49 -4.77 9.48
CA ALA A 122 23.34 -5.58 9.04
C ALA A 122 22.90 -5.21 7.61
N LEU A 123 22.88 -3.92 7.27
CA LEU A 123 22.58 -3.44 5.92
C LEU A 123 23.64 -3.91 4.92
N LEU A 124 24.93 -3.79 5.25
CA LEU A 124 26.00 -4.27 4.38
C LEU A 124 25.89 -5.79 4.15
N SER A 125 25.64 -6.58 5.20
CA SER A 125 25.42 -8.02 5.09
C SER A 125 24.24 -8.35 4.17
N TRP A 126 23.13 -7.62 4.29
CA TRP A 126 21.97 -7.81 3.41
C TRP A 126 22.27 -7.45 1.95
N ILE A 127 23.01 -6.36 1.71
CA ILE A 127 23.47 -5.98 0.37
C ILE A 127 24.39 -7.06 -0.21
N THR A 128 25.32 -7.62 0.59
CA THR A 128 26.18 -8.72 0.18
C THR A 128 25.38 -9.96 -0.22
N LEU A 129 24.33 -10.32 0.53
CA LEU A 129 23.43 -11.42 0.18
C LEU A 129 22.62 -11.17 -1.10
N LEU A 130 22.21 -9.92 -1.36
CA LEU A 130 21.55 -9.55 -2.61
C LEU A 130 22.49 -9.66 -3.82
N LEU A 131 23.76 -9.25 -3.64
CA LEU A 131 24.77 -9.30 -4.69
C LEU A 131 25.23 -10.74 -4.98
N LEU A 132 25.36 -11.60 -3.97
CA LEU A 132 25.73 -13.01 -4.17
C LEU A 132 24.54 -13.92 -4.55
N GLY A 133 23.31 -13.56 -4.19
CA GLY A 133 22.11 -14.38 -4.41
C GLY A 133 21.57 -14.42 -5.85
N SER A 134 22.18 -13.69 -6.79
CA SER A 134 21.71 -13.62 -8.18
C SER A 134 22.26 -14.72 -9.11
N ARG A 135 23.02 -15.69 -8.60
CA ARG A 135 23.60 -16.78 -9.41
C ARG A 135 23.11 -18.15 -8.95
N VAL A 136 21.80 -18.39 -9.07
CA VAL A 136 21.22 -19.74 -9.02
C VAL A 136 20.83 -20.14 -10.44
N GLU A 137 21.33 -21.30 -10.81
CA GLU A 137 21.49 -21.84 -12.15
C GLU A 137 20.17 -22.12 -12.88
N LYS A 138 20.11 -21.70 -14.14
CA LYS A 138 19.24 -22.31 -15.16
C LYS A 138 20.05 -23.44 -15.84
N GLY A 139 19.95 -24.65 -15.32
CA GLY A 139 20.01 -25.85 -16.19
C GLY A 139 18.69 -25.89 -16.98
N GLY A 140 18.65 -26.07 -18.30
CA GLY A 140 19.48 -26.95 -19.12
C GLY A 140 18.58 -28.11 -19.56
N GLY A 141 17.77 -27.89 -20.59
CA GLY A 141 16.83 -28.88 -21.12
C GLY A 141 16.42 -28.52 -22.55
N ALA A 142 17.22 -28.97 -23.51
CA ALA A 142 16.96 -28.88 -24.93
C ALA A 142 16.20 -30.13 -25.40
N THR A 143 15.21 -29.98 -26.28
CA THR A 143 15.02 -30.87 -27.44
C THR A 143 14.11 -30.26 -28.51
N THR A 144 14.66 -30.26 -29.73
CA THR A 144 14.05 -30.51 -31.05
C THR A 144 13.09 -29.50 -31.69
N LYS A 145 13.64 -28.83 -32.71
CA LYS A 145 12.94 -28.27 -33.89
C LYS A 145 12.23 -29.38 -34.66
N THR A 146 11.00 -29.13 -35.11
CA THR A 146 10.51 -29.55 -36.43
C THR A 146 9.41 -28.56 -36.87
N HIS A 147 9.65 -27.84 -37.96
CA HIS A 147 8.60 -27.20 -38.77
C HIS A 147 8.34 -28.12 -39.97
N PRO A 148 7.09 -28.22 -40.43
CA PRO A 148 6.82 -27.61 -41.72
C PRO A 148 5.53 -26.78 -41.75
N ASN A 149 5.47 -25.96 -42.78
CA ASN A 149 4.49 -24.94 -43.12
C ASN A 149 3.18 -25.56 -43.64
N SER A 150 2.01 -25.00 -43.33
CA SER A 150 0.85 -24.91 -44.25
C SER A 150 -0.31 -24.10 -43.67
N ASP A 151 -1.02 -23.48 -44.59
CA ASP A 151 -2.02 -22.44 -44.44
C ASP A 151 -3.39 -22.91 -43.92
N PHE A 152 -4.16 -21.93 -43.43
CA PHE A 152 -5.63 -21.90 -43.36
C PHE A 152 -6.35 -22.98 -42.53
N ALA A 153 -6.64 -22.66 -41.26
CA ALA A 153 -7.98 -22.83 -40.68
C ALA A 153 -8.08 -22.17 -39.30
N THR A 154 -9.13 -21.39 -39.11
CA THR A 154 -9.67 -20.91 -37.83
C THR A 154 -9.93 -22.09 -36.89
N ALA A 155 -8.90 -22.57 -36.20
CA ALA A 155 -9.02 -23.57 -35.16
C ALA A 155 -9.33 -22.84 -33.85
N ASN A 156 -10.64 -22.77 -33.57
CA ASN A 156 -11.22 -22.50 -32.27
C ASN A 156 -10.74 -23.59 -31.30
N ALA A 157 -9.50 -23.47 -30.81
CA ALA A 157 -8.93 -24.36 -29.81
C ALA A 157 -9.64 -24.06 -28.48
N SER A 158 -10.79 -24.70 -28.31
CA SER A 158 -11.42 -24.94 -27.02
C SER A 158 -10.50 -25.86 -26.20
N THR A 159 -9.37 -25.30 -25.74
CA THR A 159 -8.60 -25.87 -24.64
C THR A 159 -9.60 -26.10 -23.52
N HIS A 160 -9.80 -27.36 -23.13
CA HIS A 160 -10.61 -27.78 -22.00
C HIS A 160 -10.54 -26.71 -20.90
N GLN A 161 -11.58 -25.87 -20.79
CA GLN A 161 -11.72 -24.95 -19.69
C GLN A 161 -11.98 -25.84 -18.49
N THR A 162 -10.92 -26.34 -17.84
CA THR A 162 -11.03 -26.90 -16.50
C THR A 162 -11.74 -25.87 -15.67
N GLU A 163 -13.02 -26.14 -15.40
CA GLU A 163 -13.89 -25.23 -14.70
C GLU A 163 -13.23 -24.86 -13.38
N CYS A 164 -13.05 -23.55 -13.18
CA CYS A 164 -12.38 -23.06 -11.99
C CYS A 164 -13.31 -23.28 -10.80
N LYS A 165 -12.89 -24.13 -9.86
CA LYS A 165 -13.64 -24.39 -8.63
C LYS A 165 -13.31 -23.34 -7.58
N ALA A 166 -14.34 -22.71 -7.04
CA ALA A 166 -14.25 -21.77 -5.93
C ALA A 166 -14.14 -22.54 -4.60
N ILE A 167 -13.12 -22.23 -3.81
CA ILE A 167 -12.88 -22.81 -2.49
C ILE A 167 -12.73 -21.67 -1.51
N SER A 168 -13.33 -21.73 -0.32
CA SER A 168 -13.17 -20.65 0.66
C SER A 168 -11.69 -20.36 0.93
N SER A 169 -11.25 -19.10 0.77
CA SER A 169 -9.86 -18.74 1.02
C SER A 169 -9.48 -18.92 2.49
N ARG A 170 -10.46 -18.83 3.40
CA ARG A 170 -10.28 -19.10 4.83
C ARG A 170 -9.88 -20.55 5.08
N GLN A 171 -10.51 -21.50 4.38
CA GLN A 171 -10.18 -22.92 4.46
C GLN A 171 -8.80 -23.21 3.83
N MET A 172 -8.50 -22.60 2.68
CA MET A 172 -7.22 -22.82 2.01
C MET A 172 -6.01 -22.24 2.79
N PHE A 173 -6.23 -21.14 3.51
CA PHE A 173 -5.19 -20.39 4.22
C PHE A 173 -5.44 -20.36 5.72
N GLU A 174 -5.84 -21.50 6.29
CA GLU A 174 -6.00 -21.65 7.73
C GLU A 174 -4.71 -21.28 8.47
N GLY A 175 -4.83 -20.50 9.54
CA GLY A 175 -3.71 -19.98 10.32
C GLY A 175 -2.85 -18.90 9.63
N LYS A 176 -3.11 -18.52 8.37
CA LYS A 176 -2.32 -17.50 7.67
C LYS A 176 -2.96 -16.11 7.75
N GLY A 177 -2.10 -15.09 7.67
CA GLY A 177 -2.49 -13.69 7.75
C GLY A 177 -3.38 -13.21 6.59
N ARG A 178 -4.18 -12.17 6.87
CA ARG A 178 -5.16 -11.54 5.96
C ARG A 178 -4.57 -11.14 4.60
N LYS A 179 -3.30 -10.71 4.58
CA LYS A 179 -2.57 -10.31 3.37
C LYS A 179 -2.56 -11.38 2.27
N LYS A 180 -2.61 -12.67 2.62
CA LYS A 180 -2.63 -13.77 1.63
C LYS A 180 -4.03 -14.05 1.04
N ARG A 181 -5.09 -13.51 1.66
CA ARG A 181 -6.49 -13.75 1.29
C ARG A 181 -7.14 -12.56 0.56
N MET A 182 -6.36 -11.54 0.24
CA MET A 182 -6.87 -10.30 -0.36
C MET A 182 -7.31 -10.52 -1.81
N CYS A 183 -8.45 -9.93 -2.17
CA CYS A 183 -8.94 -9.96 -3.55
C CYS A 183 -7.97 -9.22 -4.49
N VAL A 184 -7.41 -9.95 -5.47
CA VAL A 184 -6.45 -9.36 -6.41
C VAL A 184 -7.09 -8.36 -7.37
N VAL A 185 -8.36 -8.59 -7.73
CA VAL A 185 -9.13 -7.68 -8.59
C VAL A 185 -9.45 -6.38 -7.86
N CYS A 186 -9.96 -6.43 -6.62
CA CYS A 186 -10.16 -5.22 -5.82
C CYS A 186 -8.87 -4.40 -5.69
N ARG A 187 -7.74 -5.07 -5.44
CA ARG A 187 -6.43 -4.42 -5.33
C ARG A 187 -6.02 -3.73 -6.63
N PHE A 188 -6.24 -4.37 -7.77
CA PHE A 188 -5.93 -3.79 -9.08
C PHE A 188 -6.82 -2.58 -9.37
N GLU A 189 -8.13 -2.71 -9.15
CA GLU A 189 -9.10 -1.63 -9.35
C GLU A 189 -9.00 -0.50 -8.30
N GLY A 190 -7.98 -0.50 -7.43
CA GLY A 190 -7.74 0.56 -6.45
C GLY A 190 -8.71 0.56 -5.26
N ARG A 191 -9.52 -0.49 -5.09
CA ARG A 191 -10.46 -0.65 -3.98
C ARG A 191 -9.79 -1.31 -2.79
N TYR A 192 -10.35 -1.08 -1.60
CA TYR A 192 -9.93 -1.83 -0.41
C TYR A 192 -10.21 -3.33 -0.62
N PRO A 193 -9.18 -4.21 -0.60
CA PRO A 193 -9.39 -5.62 -0.84
C PRO A 193 -10.22 -6.25 0.27
N THR A 194 -11.34 -6.88 -0.09
CA THR A 194 -12.14 -7.59 0.89
C THR A 194 -11.45 -8.87 1.36
N GLU A 195 -11.76 -9.28 2.59
CA GLU A 195 -11.16 -10.45 3.23
C GLU A 195 -11.97 -11.74 3.01
N VAL A 196 -13.26 -11.62 2.68
CA VAL A 196 -14.14 -12.74 2.35
C VAL A 196 -13.99 -13.04 0.86
N THR A 197 -13.07 -13.95 0.57
CA THR A 197 -12.71 -14.33 -0.79
C THR A 197 -12.79 -15.83 -0.99
N ASP A 198 -13.01 -16.22 -2.23
CA ASP A 198 -12.81 -17.57 -2.71
C ASP A 198 -11.47 -17.67 -3.44
N TYR A 199 -10.78 -18.76 -3.17
CA TYR A 199 -9.53 -19.14 -3.77
C TYR A 199 -9.76 -20.03 -5.00
N CYS A 200 -9.20 -19.61 -6.12
CA CYS A 200 -9.11 -20.41 -7.34
C CYS A 200 -7.81 -21.21 -7.34
N ARG A 201 -7.88 -22.55 -7.26
CA ARG A 201 -6.69 -23.42 -7.27
C ARG A 201 -5.95 -23.38 -8.60
N THR A 202 -6.68 -23.33 -9.71
CA THR A 202 -6.11 -23.32 -11.06
C THR A 202 -5.21 -22.11 -11.27
N HIS A 203 -5.68 -20.93 -10.85
CA HIS A 203 -4.98 -19.66 -11.08
C HIS A 203 -4.24 -19.13 -9.85
N SER A 204 -4.34 -19.81 -8.71
CA SER A 204 -3.71 -19.42 -7.44
C SER A 204 -4.06 -18.01 -6.94
N VAL A 205 -5.28 -17.54 -7.19
CA VAL A 205 -5.76 -16.19 -6.80
C VAL A 205 -6.90 -16.25 -5.79
N CYS A 206 -6.99 -15.20 -4.95
CA CYS A 206 -8.16 -14.94 -4.11
C CYS A 206 -9.05 -13.87 -4.78
N LEU A 207 -10.34 -14.13 -4.85
CA LEU A 207 -11.34 -13.29 -5.52
C LEU A 207 -12.58 -13.18 -4.65
N CYS A 208 -13.15 -11.99 -4.47
CA CYS A 208 -14.42 -11.85 -3.76
C CYS A 208 -15.60 -12.13 -4.68
N LYS A 209 -16.75 -12.48 -4.09
CA LYS A 209 -18.04 -12.61 -4.80
C LYS A 209 -18.87 -11.33 -4.77
N LEU A 210 -18.28 -10.22 -4.34
CA LEU A 210 -18.97 -8.95 -4.30
C LEU A 210 -19.06 -8.37 -5.71
N VAL A 211 -20.26 -7.90 -6.04
CA VAL A 211 -20.51 -7.02 -7.17
C VAL A 211 -20.13 -5.63 -6.71
N HIS A 212 -19.28 -4.96 -7.48
CA HIS A 212 -18.87 -3.59 -7.21
C HIS A 212 -19.41 -2.72 -8.32
N GLY A 213 -19.94 -1.55 -7.94
CA GLY A 213 -20.38 -0.53 -8.90
C GLY A 213 -19.29 -0.12 -9.89
N ASP A 214 -19.72 0.51 -10.97
CA ASP A 214 -18.88 0.83 -12.11
C ASP A 214 -17.74 1.78 -11.73
N ALA A 215 -16.50 1.30 -11.92
CA ALA A 215 -15.36 2.18 -12.04
C ALA A 215 -15.29 2.60 -13.52
N ASN A 216 -15.63 3.86 -13.80
CA ASN A 216 -15.59 4.43 -15.15
C ASN A 216 -14.15 4.77 -15.56
N THR A 217 -13.29 3.75 -15.64
CA THR A 217 -11.88 3.90 -16.01
C THR A 217 -11.55 3.02 -17.22
N PRO A 218 -10.63 3.45 -18.10
CA PRO A 218 -10.36 2.74 -19.35
C PRO A 218 -9.67 1.38 -19.15
N PHE A 219 -9.20 1.06 -17.94
CA PHE A 219 -8.52 -0.18 -17.60
C PHE A 219 -9.37 -1.14 -16.75
N THR A 220 -10.59 -0.76 -16.38
CA THR A 220 -11.52 -1.60 -15.61
C THR A 220 -12.45 -2.39 -16.50
N CYS A 221 -12.99 -3.49 -15.98
CA CYS A 221 -14.02 -4.25 -16.67
C CYS A 221 -15.29 -3.38 -16.77
N PRO A 222 -15.90 -3.23 -17.96
CA PRO A 222 -17.09 -2.40 -18.15
C PRO A 222 -18.37 -2.99 -17.54
N GLU A 223 -18.36 -4.27 -17.18
CA GLU A 223 -19.52 -4.98 -16.64
C GLU A 223 -19.66 -4.73 -15.13
N SER A 224 -20.59 -3.86 -14.71
CA SER A 224 -20.90 -3.58 -13.29
C SER A 224 -21.38 -4.81 -12.56
N THR A 225 -22.23 -5.58 -13.23
CA THR A 225 -23.01 -6.66 -12.61
C THR A 225 -22.16 -7.87 -12.26
N TRP A 226 -20.92 -7.92 -12.75
CA TRP A 226 -20.02 -9.04 -12.54
C TRP A 226 -19.30 -8.96 -11.20
N THR A 227 -19.23 -10.10 -10.53
CA THR A 227 -18.39 -10.29 -9.35
C THR A 227 -16.91 -10.22 -9.72
N CYS A 228 -16.02 -9.99 -8.74
CA CYS A 228 -14.57 -10.07 -8.99
C CYS A 228 -14.14 -11.45 -9.52
N TRP A 229 -14.88 -12.51 -9.17
CA TRP A 229 -14.66 -13.85 -9.73
C TRP A 229 -14.88 -13.89 -11.24
N GLU A 230 -15.99 -13.36 -11.71
CA GLU A 230 -16.35 -13.31 -13.13
C GLU A 230 -15.46 -12.34 -13.90
N LYS A 231 -15.21 -11.14 -13.36
CA LYS A 231 -14.28 -10.16 -13.94
C LYS A 231 -12.90 -10.76 -14.16
N PHE A 232 -12.38 -11.52 -13.20
CA PHE A 232 -11.08 -12.18 -13.35
C PHE A 232 -11.08 -13.18 -14.51
N HIS A 233 -12.00 -14.13 -14.53
CA HIS A 233 -11.95 -15.24 -15.49
C HIS A 233 -12.42 -14.85 -16.90
N ARG A 234 -13.39 -13.94 -17.02
CA ARG A 234 -14.01 -13.57 -18.30
C ARG A 234 -13.37 -12.36 -18.96
N PHE A 235 -12.80 -11.44 -18.18
CA PHE A 235 -12.24 -10.19 -18.71
C PHE A 235 -10.74 -10.10 -18.48
N TYR A 236 -10.27 -10.10 -17.23
CA TYR A 236 -8.86 -9.79 -16.95
C TYR A 236 -7.87 -10.88 -17.38
N LEU A 237 -8.24 -12.15 -17.23
CA LEU A 237 -7.38 -13.27 -17.63
C LEU A 237 -7.25 -13.37 -19.16
N PRO A 238 -8.34 -13.34 -19.97
CA PRO A 238 -8.23 -13.34 -21.43
C PRO A 238 -7.51 -12.11 -22.01
N ASN A 239 -7.62 -10.94 -21.36
CA ASN A 239 -6.91 -9.73 -21.76
C ASN A 239 -5.43 -9.70 -21.31
N GLY A 240 -4.94 -10.80 -20.70
CA GLY A 240 -3.53 -10.93 -20.31
C GLY A 240 -3.10 -10.04 -19.15
N LEU A 241 -4.04 -9.47 -18.38
CA LEU A 241 -3.70 -8.67 -17.20
C LEU A 241 -3.05 -9.53 -16.12
N PHE A 242 -3.54 -10.76 -15.95
CA PHE A 242 -2.96 -11.73 -15.04
C PHE A 242 -2.35 -12.89 -15.81
N SER A 243 -1.27 -13.44 -15.29
CA SER A 243 -0.71 -14.70 -15.78
C SER A 243 -1.64 -15.87 -15.41
N ALA A 244 -1.40 -17.04 -16.02
CA ALA A 244 -2.07 -18.28 -15.62
C ALA A 244 -1.85 -18.65 -14.14
N LYS A 245 -0.84 -18.09 -13.47
CA LYS A 245 -0.57 -18.26 -12.03
C LYS A 245 -1.10 -17.10 -11.17
N GLY A 246 -1.88 -16.20 -11.75
CA GLY A 246 -2.48 -15.08 -11.01
C GLY A 246 -1.56 -13.88 -10.78
N ASN A 247 -0.37 -13.86 -11.38
CA ASN A 247 0.56 -12.75 -11.23
C ASN A 247 0.18 -11.60 -12.16
N LEU A 248 0.19 -10.37 -11.66
CA LEU A 248 -0.08 -9.17 -12.46
C LEU A 248 1.01 -8.97 -13.52
N GLN A 249 0.61 -8.93 -14.79
CA GLN A 249 1.48 -8.67 -15.94
C GLN A 249 1.53 -7.18 -16.22
N ARG A 250 2.62 -6.52 -15.79
CA ARG A 250 2.80 -5.06 -15.93
C ARG A 250 2.93 -4.59 -17.39
N SER A 251 3.29 -5.49 -18.30
CA SER A 251 3.37 -5.22 -19.73
C SER A 251 2.03 -5.32 -20.45
N SER A 252 0.97 -5.77 -19.77
CA SER A 252 -0.37 -5.82 -20.36
C SER A 252 -0.89 -4.41 -20.62
N ARG A 253 -1.67 -4.25 -21.71
CA ARG A 253 -2.30 -2.97 -22.06
C ARG A 253 -3.10 -2.38 -20.90
N LEU A 254 -3.86 -3.20 -20.19
CA LEU A 254 -4.65 -2.78 -19.03
C LEU A 254 -3.76 -2.29 -17.86
N ALA A 255 -2.63 -2.97 -17.59
CA ALA A 255 -1.70 -2.52 -16.56
C ALA A 255 -0.98 -1.21 -16.93
N THR A 256 -0.66 -1.01 -18.21
CA THR A 256 -0.08 0.25 -18.71
C THR A 256 -1.06 1.41 -18.55
N LEU A 257 -2.32 1.23 -18.94
CA LEU A 257 -3.37 2.24 -18.76
C LEU A 257 -3.59 2.58 -17.28
N TRP A 258 -3.59 1.58 -16.41
CA TRP A 258 -3.68 1.78 -14.96
C TRP A 258 -2.49 2.58 -14.40
N ALA A 259 -1.27 2.30 -14.87
CA ALA A 259 -0.08 3.02 -14.46
C ALA A 259 -0.11 4.49 -14.93
N GLN A 260 -0.56 4.74 -16.15
CA GLN A 260 -0.73 6.09 -16.71
C GLN A 260 -1.73 6.91 -15.88
N HIS A 261 -2.92 6.35 -15.64
CA HIS A 261 -3.95 7.03 -14.86
C HIS A 261 -3.49 7.39 -13.44
N ARG A 262 -2.65 6.56 -12.82
CA ARG A 262 -2.08 6.88 -11.49
C ARG A 262 -1.11 8.06 -11.52
N CYS A 263 -0.37 8.25 -12.60
CA CYS A 263 0.51 9.41 -12.77
C CYS A 263 -0.33 10.68 -12.97
N ASP A 264 -1.35 10.63 -13.82
CA ASP A 264 -2.18 11.80 -14.14
C ASP A 264 -2.91 12.33 -12.90
N THR A 265 -3.44 11.45 -12.05
CA THR A 265 -4.13 11.86 -10.81
C THR A 265 -3.24 12.51 -9.76
N SER A 266 -1.92 12.45 -9.90
CA SER A 266 -0.99 13.01 -8.91
C SER A 266 -0.63 14.48 -9.13
N ASP A 267 -1.01 15.06 -10.28
CA ASP A 267 -0.65 16.44 -10.67
C ASP A 267 -1.76 17.46 -10.32
N ASP A 268 -3.02 17.04 -10.23
CA ASP A 268 -4.17 17.93 -10.01
C ASP A 268 -4.37 18.44 -8.56
N THR A 269 -3.44 18.16 -7.64
CA THR A 269 -3.54 18.66 -6.24
C THR A 269 -2.83 20.01 -6.01
N LEU A 270 -2.41 20.70 -7.07
CA LEU A 270 -1.92 22.08 -7.00
C LEU A 270 -2.92 23.06 -7.60
N VAL A 271 -4.14 23.12 -7.05
CA VAL A 271 -5.00 24.30 -7.23
C VAL A 271 -4.64 25.30 -6.13
N PRO A 272 -3.96 26.42 -6.43
CA PRO A 272 -3.87 27.53 -5.49
C PRO A 272 -5.30 28.07 -5.31
N SER A 273 -5.87 27.83 -4.14
CA SER A 273 -7.08 28.48 -3.67
C SER A 273 -6.81 29.98 -3.58
N ASN A 274 -7.13 30.69 -4.66
CA ASN A 274 -7.16 32.15 -4.68
C ASN A 274 -8.32 32.65 -3.81
N GLU A 275 -7.94 33.59 -2.94
CA GLU A 275 -8.73 34.56 -2.18
C GLU A 275 -10.13 34.88 -2.72
N LYS A 276 -11.10 34.88 -1.80
CA LYS A 276 -12.09 35.95 -1.68
C LYS A 276 -12.54 36.12 -0.23
#